data_AF-A0A3P3WHP3-F1
#
_entry.id   AF-A0A3P3WHP3-F1
#
_cell.length_a   1.000
_cell.length_b   1.000
_cell.length_c   1.000
_cell.angle_alpha   90.00
_cell.angle_beta   90.00
_cell.angle_gamma   90.00
#
_symmetry.space_group_name_H-M   'P 1'
#
loop_
_entity.id
_entity.type
_entity.pdbx_description
1 polymer ?
#
loop_
_entity_poly.entity_id
_entity_poly.type
_entity_poly.pdbx_seq_one_letter_code
_entity_poly.pdbx_strand_id
1 'polypeptide(L)'
;MEITKTYASYEEINKELEILKVEKDLAFEKMQLSFMETKDSFTAKNIVGTVPGMALNVIGALSGPLKNVGIAYLTKKIFRM
;
A
#
# COMPACT_ATOMS: atom_id res chain seq x y z
N MET A 1 -10.57 -18.12 7.37
CA MET A 1 -11.99 -18.52 7.43
C MET A 1 -12.76 -17.33 6.86
N GLU A 2 -13.23 -17.41 5.62
CA GLU A 2 -14.07 -16.34 5.06
C GLU A 2 -15.43 -16.42 5.76
N ILE A 3 -15.80 -15.38 6.48
CA ILE A 3 -17.12 -15.27 7.09
C ILE A 3 -18.03 -14.68 6.02
N THR A 4 -18.85 -15.51 5.38
CA THR A 4 -19.87 -15.05 4.45
C THR A 4 -20.98 -14.35 5.26
N LYS A 5 -21.06 -13.02 5.15
CA LYS A 5 -22.13 -12.26 5.80
C LYS A 5 -23.46 -12.57 5.11
N THR A 6 -24.43 -13.04 5.87
CA THR A 6 -25.80 -13.27 5.41
C THR A 6 -26.71 -12.17 5.96
N TYR A 7 -27.44 -11.51 5.07
CA TYR A 7 -28.40 -10.46 5.41
C TYR A 7 -29.81 -11.01 5.40
N ALA A 8 -30.61 -10.66 6.40
CA ALA A 8 -32.01 -11.03 6.49
C ALA A 8 -32.92 -10.04 5.76
N SER A 9 -32.48 -8.78 5.56
CA SER A 9 -33.26 -7.77 4.83
C SER A 9 -32.41 -6.72 4.11
N TYR A 10 -33.03 -5.98 3.17
CA TYR A 10 -32.35 -4.89 2.44
C TYR A 10 -32.01 -3.70 3.35
N GLU A 11 -32.77 -3.48 4.42
CA GLU A 11 -32.49 -2.44 5.41
C GLU A 11 -31.17 -2.68 6.13
N GLU A 12 -30.82 -3.95 6.39
CA GLU A 12 -29.54 -4.31 7.01
C GLU A 12 -28.36 -4.01 6.07
N ILE A 13 -28.51 -4.34 4.78
CA ILE A 13 -27.52 -4.02 3.75
C ILE A 13 -27.31 -2.51 3.66
N ASN A 14 -28.40 -1.73 3.65
CA ASN A 14 -28.30 -0.28 3.56
C ASN A 14 -27.60 0.36 4.76
N LYS A 15 -27.89 -0.13 5.98
CA LYS A 15 -27.20 0.33 7.20
C LYS A 15 -25.70 0.02 7.15
N GLU A 16 -25.32 -1.18 6.70
CA GLU A 16 -23.90 -1.52 6.59
C GLU A 16 -23.21 -0.73 5.47
N LEU A 17 -23.88 -0.48 4.35
CA LEU A 17 -23.36 0.40 3.29
C LEU A 17 -23.15 1.84 3.79
N GLU A 18 -24.01 2.33 4.68
CA GLU A 18 -23.84 3.65 5.31
C GLU A 18 -22.62 3.67 6.23
N ILE A 19 -22.41 2.64 7.04
CA ILE A 19 -21.21 2.47 7.87
C ILE A 19 -19.96 2.44 6.98
N LEU A 20 -19.97 1.64 5.91
CA LEU A 20 -18.84 1.54 4.97
C LEU A 20 -18.48 2.87 4.31
N LYS A 21 -19.48 3.72 4.00
CA LYS A 21 -19.23 5.07 3.47
C LYS A 21 -18.50 5.94 4.50
N VAL A 22 -19.00 5.97 5.74
CA VAL A 22 -18.38 6.74 6.81
C VAL A 22 -16.97 6.23 7.12
N GLU A 23 -16.76 4.91 7.15
CA GLU A 23 -15.44 4.31 7.35
C GLU A 23 -14.47 4.68 6.23
N LYS A 24 -14.94 4.67 4.97
CA LYS A 24 -14.12 5.09 3.82
C LYS A 24 -13.72 6.56 3.93
N ASP A 25 -14.66 7.44 4.27
CA ASP A 25 -14.38 8.87 4.39
C ASP A 25 -13.39 9.14 5.54
N LEU A 26 -13.58 8.48 6.69
CA LEU A 26 -12.65 8.54 7.81
C LEU A 26 -11.26 8.00 7.43
N ALA A 27 -11.19 6.90 6.69
CA ALA A 27 -9.93 6.34 6.21
C ALA A 27 -9.21 7.30 5.24
N PHE A 28 -9.97 7.99 4.38
CA PHE A 28 -9.42 8.99 3.46
C PHE A 28 -8.84 10.20 4.21
N GLU A 29 -9.54 10.71 5.22
CA GLU A 29 -9.03 11.80 6.07
C GLU A 29 -7.77 11.38 6.83
N LYS A 30 -7.75 10.18 7.42
CA LYS A 30 -6.55 9.62 8.08
C LYS A 30 -5.38 9.47 7.11
N MET A 31 -5.65 9.06 5.88
CA MET A 31 -4.63 8.95 4.84
C MET A 31 -4.08 10.33 4.48
N GLN A 32 -4.93 11.34 4.29
CA GLN A 32 -4.48 12.71 4.03
C GLN A 32 -3.65 13.26 5.20
N LEU A 33 -4.12 13.07 6.43
CA LEU A 33 -3.41 13.49 7.63
C LEU A 33 -2.04 12.81 7.72
N SER A 34 -1.98 11.48 7.57
CA SER A 34 -0.71 10.74 7.59
C SER A 34 0.21 11.14 6.44
N PHE A 35 -0.32 11.47 5.25
CA PHE A 35 0.47 12.00 4.15
C PHE A 35 1.02 13.40 4.48
N MET A 36 0.22 14.27 5.10
CA MET A 36 0.67 15.59 5.56
C MET A 36 1.74 15.48 6.65
N GLU A 37 1.51 14.66 7.69
CA GLU A 37 2.48 14.40 8.76
C GLU A 37 3.76 13.76 8.23
N THR A 38 3.63 12.83 7.26
CA THR A 38 4.79 12.23 6.57
C THR A 38 5.52 13.30 5.76
N LYS A 39 4.83 14.13 4.99
CA LYS A 39 5.45 15.22 4.26
C LYS A 39 6.16 16.19 5.20
N ASP A 40 5.53 16.61 6.29
CA ASP A 40 6.08 17.55 7.25
C ASP A 40 7.29 16.95 8.00
N SER A 41 7.22 15.68 8.40
CA SER A 41 8.35 14.97 9.04
C SER A 41 9.52 14.71 8.08
N PHE A 42 9.24 14.42 6.80
CA PHE A 42 10.27 14.30 5.76
C PHE A 42 10.88 15.68 5.44
N THR A 43 10.06 16.74 5.37
CA THR A 43 10.48 18.11 5.09
C THR A 43 11.31 18.70 6.24
N ALA A 44 10.89 18.51 7.49
CA ALA A 44 11.52 19.10 8.66
C ALA A 44 12.90 18.53 9.01
N LYS A 45 13.27 17.35 8.49
CA LYS A 45 14.58 16.73 8.80
C LYS A 45 15.49 16.45 7.61
N ASN A 46 15.02 16.41 6.35
CA ASN A 46 15.78 15.64 5.34
C ASN A 46 15.66 16.00 3.83
N ILE A 47 14.86 16.98 3.39
CA ILE A 47 14.60 17.14 1.94
C ILE A 47 15.80 17.60 1.09
N VAL A 48 16.89 18.13 1.66
CA VAL A 48 18.03 18.60 0.83
C VAL A 48 18.95 17.47 0.34
N GLY A 49 18.82 16.20 0.78
CA GLY A 49 19.78 15.18 0.32
C GLY A 49 19.43 13.69 0.44
N THR A 50 18.41 13.26 1.19
CA THR A 50 18.25 11.83 1.52
C THR A 50 17.21 11.07 0.70
N VAL A 51 16.12 11.71 0.25
CA VAL A 51 15.05 10.98 -0.48
C VAL A 51 15.47 10.55 -1.90
N PRO A 52 16.04 11.43 -2.76
CA PRO A 52 16.51 11.01 -4.07
C PRO A 52 17.66 10.00 -3.98
N GLY A 53 18.60 10.22 -3.06
CA GLY A 53 19.74 9.34 -2.84
C GLY A 53 19.34 7.95 -2.33
N MET A 54 18.35 7.86 -1.43
CA MET A 54 17.85 6.57 -0.94
C MET A 54 17.09 5.82 -2.02
N ALA A 55 16.22 6.48 -2.79
CA ALA A 55 15.52 5.85 -3.90
C ALA A 55 16.49 5.32 -4.97
N LEU A 56 17.51 6.13 -5.33
CA LEU A 56 18.56 5.71 -6.25
C LEU A 56 19.44 4.59 -5.69
N ASN A 57 19.77 4.61 -4.39
CA ASN A 57 20.53 3.54 -3.74
C ASN A 57 19.73 2.25 -3.61
N VAL A 58 18.42 2.30 -3.34
CA VAL A 58 17.55 1.12 -3.31
C VAL A 58 17.36 0.56 -4.71
N ILE A 59 17.06 1.39 -5.71
CA ILE A 59 16.95 0.95 -7.10
C ILE A 59 18.29 0.40 -7.61
N GLY A 60 19.40 1.03 -7.23
CA GLY A 60 20.78 0.64 -7.51
C GLY A 60 21.18 -0.67 -6.84
N ALA A 61 20.87 -0.85 -5.55
CA ALA A 61 21.13 -2.09 -4.80
C ALA A 61 20.26 -3.24 -5.31
N LEU A 62 19.00 -2.97 -5.67
CA LEU A 62 18.14 -3.91 -6.37
C LEU A 62 18.58 -4.13 -7.83
N SER A 63 19.47 -3.28 -8.39
CA SER A 63 20.09 -3.44 -9.72
C SER A 63 21.32 -4.34 -9.78
N GLY A 64 21.78 -4.83 -8.63
CA GLY A 64 22.74 -5.92 -8.56
C GLY A 64 22.19 -7.26 -9.09
N PRO A 65 23.03 -8.31 -9.14
CA PRO A 65 22.73 -9.63 -9.73
C PRO A 65 21.44 -10.32 -9.21
N LEU A 66 20.88 -9.84 -8.10
CA LEU A 66 19.62 -10.29 -7.51
C LEU A 66 18.41 -10.14 -8.45
N LYS A 67 18.40 -9.15 -9.36
CA LYS A 67 17.32 -9.00 -10.36
C LYS A 67 17.28 -10.20 -11.32
N ASN A 68 18.42 -10.69 -11.77
CA ASN A 68 18.48 -11.86 -12.67
C ASN A 68 18.06 -13.15 -11.97
N VAL A 69 18.43 -13.32 -10.69
CA VAL A 69 18.04 -14.52 -9.92
C VAL A 69 16.55 -14.50 -9.59
N GLY A 70 16.01 -13.34 -9.19
CA GLY A 70 14.59 -13.17 -8.89
C GLY A 70 13.71 -13.36 -10.14
N ILE A 71 14.08 -12.73 -11.26
CA ILE A 71 13.39 -12.91 -12.55
C ILE A 71 13.52 -14.36 -13.04
N ALA A 72 14.69 -15.00 -12.92
CA ALA A 72 14.86 -16.41 -13.27
C ALA A 72 14.00 -17.35 -12.40
N TYR A 73 13.85 -17.06 -11.11
CA TYR A 73 13.00 -17.83 -10.22
C TYR A 73 11.51 -17.64 -10.52
N LEU A 74 11.08 -16.40 -10.76
CA LEU A 74 9.70 -16.08 -11.12
C LEU A 74 9.33 -16.67 -12.48
N THR A 75 10.19 -16.52 -13.49
CA THR A 75 9.99 -17.16 -14.81
C THR A 75 9.99 -18.67 -14.69
N LYS A 76 10.92 -19.29 -13.96
CA LYS A 76 10.90 -20.74 -13.69
C LYS A 76 9.62 -21.18 -12.97
N LYS A 77 9.09 -20.40 -12.03
CA LYS A 77 7.85 -20.73 -11.31
C LYS A 77 6.61 -20.61 -12.21
N ILE A 78 6.57 -19.61 -13.09
CA ILE A 78 5.47 -19.40 -14.03
C ILE A 78 5.49 -20.43 -15.18
N PHE A 79 6.68 -20.80 -15.68
CA PHE A 79 6.83 -21.75 -16.79
C PHE A 79 6.89 -23.22 -16.36
N ARG A 80 6.98 -23.51 -15.06
CA ARG A 80 6.97 -24.87 -14.48
C ARG A 80 5.62 -25.16 -13.78
N MET A 81 4.56 -24.51 -14.23
CA MET A 81 3.18 -24.80 -13.86
C MET A 81 2.42 -25.23 -15.10
#